data_AF-A0A9P7D3A8-F1
#
_entry.id   AF-A0A9P7D3A8-F1
#
_cell.length_a   1.000
_cell.length_b   1.000
_cell.length_c   1.000
_cell.angle_alpha   90.00
_cell.angle_beta   90.00
_cell.angle_gamma   90.00
#
_symmetry.space_group_name_H-M   'P 1'
#
loop_
_entity.id
_entity.type
_entity.pdbx_description
1 polymer ?
#
loop_
_entity_poly.entity_id
_entity_poly.type
_entity_poly.pdbx_seq_one_letter_code
_entity_poly.pdbx_strand_id
1 'polypeptide(L)'
;MFLCPEPQSPNGHYSGDSRPGSSAPTIDVSLGSPSFDYASLNAPLWPSRLSASFSAMADQIAAASQALALVPPTAFSGNDMAADFAFLKSKLASIESTQDRLAAEFAALKEQFTELNTDKGPALEELDKKIEALKKVVEIDQQRLPARLNNSRCTVLKMGLKAPVGNDGKPPPTFPATRGEFEHITKERYETLLKAYGLPLKGDTDAKREAVRIFSGIPQDGL
;
A
#
# COMPACT_ATOMS: atom_id res chain seq x y z
N MET A 1 -34.71 -64.52 42.99
CA MET A 1 -35.35 -63.29 43.50
C MET A 1 -35.17 -62.19 42.47
N PHE A 2 -36.30 -61.73 41.94
CA PHE A 2 -36.61 -60.48 41.24
C PHE A 2 -35.74 -59.98 40.07
N LEU A 3 -36.36 -60.09 38.88
CA LEU A 3 -36.10 -59.41 37.62
C LEU A 3 -36.84 -58.05 37.54
N CYS A 4 -36.39 -57.18 36.62
CA CYS A 4 -37.05 -56.02 35.98
C CYS A 4 -37.00 -54.63 36.69
N PRO A 5 -37.21 -53.50 35.95
CA PRO A 5 -36.78 -53.17 34.58
C PRO A 5 -36.34 -51.68 34.36
N GLU A 6 -35.89 -51.41 33.14
CA GLU A 6 -35.61 -50.12 32.47
C GLU A 6 -36.86 -49.22 32.29
N PRO A 7 -36.75 -47.87 32.34
CA PRO A 7 -37.83 -46.99 31.91
C PRO A 7 -37.56 -46.27 30.57
N GLN A 8 -38.60 -46.32 29.75
CA GLN A 8 -38.78 -45.79 28.40
C GLN A 8 -38.76 -44.25 28.28
N SER A 9 -38.41 -43.79 27.08
CA SER A 9 -38.67 -42.44 26.57
C SER A 9 -40.16 -42.12 26.40
N PRO A 10 -40.56 -40.83 26.45
CA PRO A 10 -41.76 -40.36 25.77
C PRO A 10 -41.43 -39.47 24.56
N ASN A 11 -41.99 -39.87 23.42
CA ASN A 11 -42.16 -39.06 22.21
C ASN A 11 -43.01 -37.81 22.52
N GLY A 12 -42.49 -36.63 22.22
CA GLY A 12 -43.23 -35.38 22.15
C GLY A 12 -43.30 -34.87 20.71
N HIS A 13 -44.44 -35.11 20.06
CA HIS A 13 -44.86 -34.47 18.81
C HIS A 13 -45.02 -32.96 19.05
N TYR A 14 -44.35 -32.12 18.25
CA TYR A 14 -44.77 -30.74 18.02
C TYR A 14 -44.83 -30.51 16.50
N SER A 15 -46.05 -30.56 15.99
CA SER A 15 -46.41 -30.06 14.66
C SER A 15 -46.80 -28.59 14.76
N GLY A 16 -46.22 -27.79 13.87
CA GLY A 16 -46.87 -26.66 13.21
C GLY A 16 -47.21 -25.44 14.05
N ASP A 17 -46.43 -24.38 13.86
CA ASP A 17 -47.06 -23.09 13.62
C ASP A 17 -46.29 -22.28 12.58
N SER A 18 -47.02 -21.98 11.51
CA SER A 18 -46.60 -21.09 10.43
C SER A 18 -46.92 -19.66 10.83
N ARG A 19 -45.92 -18.77 10.80
CA ARG A 19 -46.19 -17.33 10.68
C ARG A 19 -45.19 -16.63 9.75
N PRO A 20 -45.65 -15.56 9.09
CA PRO A 20 -45.16 -15.13 7.79
C PRO A 20 -44.16 -13.98 7.90
N GLY A 21 -43.36 -13.82 6.85
CA GLY A 21 -42.90 -12.52 6.34
C GLY A 21 -42.14 -11.64 7.32
N SER A 22 -40.82 -11.82 7.37
CA SER A 22 -39.93 -10.69 7.63
C SER A 22 -38.82 -10.71 6.59
N SER A 23 -39.07 -9.98 5.51
CA SER A 23 -38.09 -9.63 4.50
C SER A 23 -37.05 -8.71 5.13
N ALA A 24 -36.03 -9.31 5.76
CA ALA A 24 -34.79 -8.60 5.97
C ALA A 24 -34.14 -8.42 4.58
N PRO A 25 -33.74 -7.19 4.19
CA PRO A 25 -33.02 -7.00 2.95
C PRO A 25 -31.68 -7.74 3.07
N THR A 26 -31.56 -8.85 2.35
CA THR A 26 -30.27 -9.41 1.97
C THR A 26 -29.59 -8.34 1.12
N ILE A 27 -28.72 -7.55 1.76
CA ILE A 27 -27.77 -6.72 1.03
C ILE A 27 -26.77 -7.71 0.44
N ASP A 28 -27.09 -8.19 -0.76
CA ASP A 28 -26.14 -8.75 -1.69
C ASP A 28 -25.18 -7.62 -2.07
N VAL A 29 -24.16 -7.41 -1.23
CA VAL A 29 -22.99 -6.65 -1.65
C VAL A 29 -22.23 -7.58 -2.58
N SER A 30 -22.71 -7.65 -3.82
CA SER A 30 -21.88 -8.01 -4.95
C SER A 30 -20.75 -6.98 -4.98
N LEU A 31 -19.66 -7.30 -4.27
CA LEU A 31 -18.35 -6.69 -4.43
C LEU A 31 -17.88 -7.08 -5.83
N GLY A 32 -18.53 -6.54 -6.85
CA GLY A 32 -17.93 -6.36 -8.15
C GLY A 32 -16.72 -5.48 -7.90
N SER A 33 -15.57 -6.12 -7.76
CA SER A 33 -14.27 -5.47 -7.74
C SER A 33 -14.28 -4.47 -8.91
N PRO A 34 -14.25 -3.15 -8.67
CA PRO A 34 -13.86 -2.27 -9.74
C PRO A 34 -12.39 -2.63 -9.99
N SER A 35 -12.12 -3.35 -11.07
CA SER A 35 -10.81 -3.39 -11.68
C SER A 35 -10.51 -1.97 -12.15
N PHE A 36 -10.14 -1.12 -11.20
CA PHE A 36 -9.46 0.12 -11.48
C PHE A 36 -8.12 -0.30 -12.06
N ASP A 37 -8.02 -0.24 -13.39
CA ASP A 37 -6.77 -0.36 -14.11
C ASP A 37 -5.90 0.85 -13.75
N TYR A 38 -5.25 0.79 -12.57
CA TYR A 38 -4.22 1.74 -12.16
C TYR A 38 -3.03 1.77 -13.13
N ALA A 39 -2.93 0.79 -14.05
CA ALA A 39 -1.98 0.78 -15.15
C ALA A 39 -2.26 1.86 -16.22
N SER A 40 -3.51 2.35 -16.34
CA SER A 40 -3.88 3.32 -17.38
C SER A 40 -3.65 4.78 -16.96
N LEU A 41 -3.79 5.11 -15.66
CA LEU A 41 -3.62 6.48 -15.16
C LEU A 41 -2.17 6.92 -14.96
N ASN A 42 -1.21 6.00 -15.13
CA ASN A 42 0.20 6.27 -14.87
C ASN A 42 1.13 5.88 -16.03
N ALA A 43 0.57 5.57 -17.21
CA ALA A 43 1.38 5.50 -18.41
C ALA A 43 1.86 6.93 -18.71
N PRO A 44 3.18 7.20 -18.75
CA PRO A 44 3.67 8.52 -19.10
C PRO A 44 3.06 8.89 -20.45
N LEU A 45 2.36 10.01 -20.58
CA LEU A 45 1.77 10.48 -21.85
C LEU A 45 2.84 10.93 -22.87
N TRP A 46 4.10 10.92 -22.44
CA TRP A 46 5.28 11.34 -23.18
C TRP A 46 5.64 10.43 -24.36
N PRO A 47 5.75 9.10 -24.25
CA PRO A 47 6.13 8.23 -25.36
C PRO A 47 5.13 8.30 -26.51
N SER A 48 3.83 8.45 -26.22
CA SER A 48 2.79 8.66 -27.25
C SER A 48 2.95 9.99 -27.98
N ARG A 49 3.31 11.07 -27.29
CA ARG A 49 3.57 12.39 -27.92
C ARG A 49 4.83 12.38 -28.76
N LEU A 50 5.89 11.75 -28.25
CA LEU A 50 7.17 11.62 -28.95
C LEU A 50 7.01 10.79 -30.24
N SER A 51 6.32 9.64 -30.13
CA SER A 51 6.03 8.76 -31.25
C SER A 51 5.17 9.46 -32.31
N ALA A 52 4.16 10.23 -31.89
CA ALA A 52 3.37 11.06 -32.82
C ALA A 52 4.21 12.13 -33.52
N SER A 53 5.15 12.77 -32.81
CA SER A 53 6.04 13.78 -33.42
C SER A 53 7.00 13.18 -34.45
N PHE A 54 7.54 11.98 -34.19
CA PHE A 54 8.42 11.27 -35.12
C PHE A 54 7.66 10.80 -36.36
N SER A 55 6.43 10.30 -36.20
CA SER A 55 5.58 9.94 -37.35
C SER A 55 5.27 11.15 -38.23
N ALA A 56 4.91 12.30 -37.63
CA ALA A 56 4.66 13.53 -38.38
C ALA A 56 5.92 14.02 -39.13
N MET A 57 7.10 13.91 -38.53
CA MET A 57 8.37 14.23 -39.21
C MET A 57 8.69 13.26 -40.35
N ALA A 58 8.45 11.96 -40.16
CA ALA A 58 8.66 10.96 -41.19
C ALA A 58 7.77 11.23 -42.42
N ASP A 59 6.49 11.57 -42.19
CA ASP A 59 5.55 11.94 -43.26
C ASP A 59 6.00 13.19 -44.01
N GLN A 60 6.51 14.21 -43.30
CA GLN A 60 7.05 15.43 -43.93
C GLN A 60 8.27 15.14 -44.81
N ILE A 61 9.18 14.27 -44.37
CA ILE A 61 10.37 13.87 -45.14
C ILE A 61 9.95 13.07 -46.38
N ALA A 62 9.01 12.15 -46.23
CA ALA A 62 8.49 11.36 -47.34
C ALA A 62 7.80 12.25 -48.40
N ALA A 63 6.95 13.18 -47.97
CA ALA A 63 6.28 14.14 -48.86
C ALA A 63 7.28 15.05 -49.57
N ALA A 64 8.29 15.57 -48.86
CA ALA A 64 9.34 16.38 -49.46
C ALA A 64 10.19 15.59 -50.48
N SER A 65 10.45 14.31 -50.20
CA SER A 65 11.19 13.43 -51.10
C SER A 65 10.43 13.15 -52.39
N GLN A 66 9.11 12.94 -52.31
CA GLN A 66 8.26 12.77 -53.48
C GLN A 66 8.13 14.07 -54.30
N ALA A 67 8.07 15.22 -53.64
CA ALA A 67 8.04 16.52 -54.31
C ALA A 67 9.33 16.80 -55.09
N LEU A 68 10.50 16.42 -54.57
CA LEU A 68 11.78 16.51 -55.28
C LEU A 68 11.86 15.58 -56.49
N ALA A 69 11.23 14.40 -56.42
CA ALA A 69 11.21 13.44 -57.52
C ALA A 69 10.34 13.88 -58.72
N LEU A 70 9.40 14.81 -58.51
CA LEU A 70 8.52 15.35 -59.56
C LEU A 70 9.09 16.59 -60.27
N VAL A 71 10.27 17.07 -59.87
CA VAL A 71 10.91 18.23 -60.51
C VAL A 71 11.41 17.84 -61.92
N PRO A 72 10.92 18.46 -63.00
CA PRO A 72 11.31 18.13 -64.37
C PRO A 72 12.82 18.41 -64.61
N PRO A 73 13.55 17.52 -65.33
CA PRO A 73 14.98 17.70 -65.62
C PRO A 73 15.33 18.94 -66.48
N THR A 74 14.33 19.62 -67.06
CA THR A 74 14.49 20.71 -68.02
C THR A 74 14.61 22.10 -67.39
N ALA A 75 14.52 22.25 -66.06
CA ALA A 75 14.65 23.54 -65.37
C ALA A 75 16.10 24.09 -65.28
N PHE A 76 17.11 23.30 -65.65
CA PHE A 76 18.53 23.69 -65.52
C PHE A 76 19.09 24.56 -66.67
N SER A 77 18.24 25.30 -67.40
CA SER A 77 18.71 26.28 -68.39
C SER A 77 19.12 27.61 -67.73
N GLY A 78 20.39 27.67 -67.33
CA GLY A 78 21.28 28.85 -67.43
C GLY A 78 21.03 30.10 -66.58
N ASN A 79 19.79 30.51 -66.31
CA ASN A 79 19.48 31.80 -65.68
C ASN A 79 18.79 31.68 -64.31
N ASP A 80 18.23 30.51 -63.97
CA ASP A 80 17.50 30.25 -62.70
C ASP A 80 18.37 29.64 -61.58
N MET A 81 19.58 29.15 -61.92
CA MET A 81 20.51 28.55 -60.94
C MET A 81 20.89 29.50 -59.79
N ALA A 82 20.94 30.81 -60.05
CA ALA A 82 21.23 31.80 -59.02
C ALA A 82 20.06 31.97 -58.04
N ALA A 83 18.82 31.89 -58.53
CA ALA A 83 17.62 31.95 -57.72
C ALA A 83 17.45 30.66 -56.90
N ASP A 84 17.69 29.50 -57.50
CA ASP A 84 17.69 28.20 -56.82
C ASP A 84 18.76 28.09 -55.75
N PHE A 85 19.97 28.62 -56.01
CA PHE A 85 21.04 28.65 -55.02
C PHE A 85 20.72 29.59 -53.85
N ALA A 86 20.11 30.75 -54.12
CA ALA A 86 19.64 31.66 -53.08
C ALA A 86 18.53 31.02 -52.23
N PHE A 87 17.61 30.30 -52.86
CA PHE A 87 16.55 29.54 -52.19
C PHE A 87 17.12 28.40 -51.33
N LEU A 88 18.07 27.63 -51.85
CA LEU A 88 18.73 26.55 -51.12
C LEU A 88 19.49 27.08 -49.90
N LYS A 89 20.18 28.22 -50.05
CA LYS A 89 20.87 28.89 -48.95
C LYS A 89 19.90 29.39 -47.87
N SER A 90 18.75 29.94 -48.27
CA SER A 90 17.69 30.32 -47.35
C SER A 90 17.12 29.11 -46.59
N LYS A 91 16.94 27.98 -47.28
CA LYS A 91 16.51 26.73 -46.64
C LYS A 91 17.55 26.20 -45.66
N LEU A 92 18.82 26.22 -46.02
CA LEU A 92 19.91 25.77 -45.15
C LEU A 92 19.96 26.60 -43.87
N ALA A 93 19.86 27.92 -43.97
CA ALA A 93 19.83 28.82 -42.82
C ALA A 93 18.60 28.57 -41.93
N SER A 94 17.44 28.28 -42.53
CA SER A 94 16.24 27.89 -41.78
C SER A 94 16.44 26.57 -41.03
N ILE A 95 17.12 25.59 -41.65
CA ILE A 95 17.40 24.29 -41.02
C ILE A 95 18.36 24.49 -39.84
N GLU A 96 19.42 25.26 -40.03
CA GLU A 96 20.39 25.58 -38.97
C GLU A 96 19.70 26.24 -37.76
N SER A 97 18.84 27.24 -38.00
CA SER A 97 18.04 27.86 -36.94
C SER A 97 17.12 26.87 -36.21
N THR A 98 16.53 25.91 -36.92
CA THR A 98 15.73 24.85 -36.26
C THR A 98 16.57 23.88 -35.45
N GLN A 99 17.80 23.56 -35.90
CA GLN A 99 18.71 22.70 -35.17
C GLN A 99 19.19 23.36 -33.87
N ASP A 100 19.51 24.65 -33.91
CA ASP A 100 19.86 25.42 -32.72
C ASP A 100 18.71 25.45 -31.71
N ARG A 101 17.47 25.65 -32.20
CA ARG A 101 16.29 25.64 -31.34
C ARG A 101 16.07 24.26 -30.70
N LEU A 102 16.19 23.18 -31.47
CA LEU A 102 16.05 21.81 -30.96
C LEU A 102 17.16 21.47 -29.95
N ALA A 103 18.39 21.92 -30.18
CA ALA A 103 19.48 21.74 -29.24
C ALA A 103 19.20 22.46 -27.91
N ALA A 104 18.67 23.69 -27.96
CA ALA A 104 18.26 24.44 -26.78
C ALA A 104 17.10 23.78 -26.04
N GLU A 105 16.07 23.32 -26.76
CA GLU A 105 14.93 22.58 -26.19
C GLU A 105 15.39 21.27 -25.52
N PHE A 106 16.32 20.53 -26.15
CA PHE A 106 16.87 19.30 -25.58
C PHE A 106 17.70 19.55 -24.32
N ALA A 107 18.48 20.63 -24.29
CA ALA A 107 19.22 21.05 -23.09
C ALA A 107 18.27 21.38 -21.93
N ALA A 108 17.21 22.14 -22.18
CA ALA A 108 16.20 22.48 -21.17
C ALA A 108 15.44 21.23 -20.68
N LEU A 109 15.10 20.30 -21.57
CA LEU A 109 14.42 19.05 -21.20
C LEU A 109 15.32 18.16 -20.32
N LYS A 110 16.61 18.13 -20.62
CA LYS A 110 17.60 17.40 -19.84
C LYS A 110 17.74 17.96 -18.43
N GLU A 111 17.73 19.28 -18.29
CA GLU A 111 17.75 19.96 -16.99
C GLU A 111 16.50 19.63 -16.15
N GLN A 112 15.31 19.72 -16.75
CA GLN A 112 14.05 19.30 -16.09
C GLN A 112 14.06 17.83 -15.67
N PHE A 113 14.63 16.94 -16.49
CA PHE A 113 14.71 15.53 -16.14
C PHE A 113 15.68 15.26 -14.99
N THR A 114 16.80 16.00 -14.92
CA THR A 114 17.72 15.90 -13.79
C THR A 114 17.09 16.40 -12.49
N GLU A 115 16.35 17.49 -12.54
CA GLU A 115 15.67 18.08 -11.38
C GLU A 115 14.58 17.15 -10.79
N LEU A 116 13.77 16.54 -11.65
CA LEU A 116 12.73 15.58 -11.23
C LEU A 116 13.29 14.28 -10.64
N ASN A 117 14.49 13.86 -11.07
CA ASN A 117 15.15 12.68 -10.51
C ASN A 117 15.79 12.97 -9.15
N THR A 118 16.26 14.20 -8.92
CA THR A 118 16.83 14.59 -7.63
C THR A 118 15.76 14.81 -6.55
N ASP A 119 14.60 15.38 -6.90
CA ASP A 119 13.54 15.69 -5.93
C ASP A 119 12.81 14.46 -5.39
N LYS A 120 12.75 13.37 -6.17
CA LYS A 120 12.11 12.11 -5.73
C LYS A 120 13.04 11.21 -4.92
N GLY A 121 14.36 11.43 -4.99
CA GLY A 121 15.37 10.62 -4.29
C GLY A 121 15.18 10.57 -2.76
N PRO A 122 15.20 11.71 -2.05
CA PRO A 122 15.14 11.70 -0.58
C PRO A 122 13.75 11.32 -0.04
N ALA A 123 12.67 11.66 -0.76
CA ALA A 123 11.31 11.32 -0.37
C ALA A 123 11.02 9.81 -0.48
N LEU A 124 11.58 9.13 -1.49
CA LEU A 124 11.47 7.68 -1.63
C LEU A 124 12.25 6.93 -0.55
N GLU A 125 13.46 7.37 -0.21
CA GLU A 125 14.22 6.76 0.88
C GLU A 125 13.52 6.89 2.24
N GLU A 126 12.91 8.05 2.52
CA GLU A 126 12.13 8.24 3.74
C GLU A 126 10.89 7.34 3.75
N LEU A 127 10.24 7.17 2.59
CA LEU A 127 9.10 6.29 2.45
C LEU A 127 9.49 4.82 2.66
N ASP A 128 10.59 4.35 2.08
CA ASP A 128 11.10 3.00 2.29
C ASP A 128 11.45 2.75 3.75
N LYS A 129 12.09 3.72 4.43
CA LYS A 129 12.35 3.65 5.87
C LYS A 129 11.06 3.52 6.69
N LYS A 130 10.00 4.26 6.33
CA LYS A 130 8.68 4.15 6.98
C LYS A 130 8.02 2.81 6.71
N ILE A 131 8.14 2.27 5.50
CA ILE A 131 7.61 0.95 5.13
C ILE A 131 8.31 -0.15 5.95
N GLU A 132 9.64 -0.12 6.02
CA GLU A 132 10.41 -1.08 6.82
C GLU A 132 10.11 -0.98 8.32
N ALA A 133 9.91 0.23 8.83
CA ALA A 133 9.47 0.42 10.21
C ALA A 133 8.08 -0.19 10.47
N LEU A 134 7.11 0.01 9.57
CA LEU A 134 5.77 -0.57 9.69
C LEU A 134 5.77 -2.09 9.59
N LYS A 135 6.56 -2.67 8.67
CA LYS A 135 6.71 -4.13 8.56
C LYS A 135 7.16 -4.75 9.87
N LYS A 136 8.15 -4.16 10.54
CA LYS A 136 8.63 -4.62 11.86
C LYS A 136 7.55 -4.54 12.93
N VAL A 137 6.74 -3.49 12.94
CA VAL A 137 5.61 -3.36 13.88
C VAL A 137 4.59 -4.49 13.68
N VAL A 138 4.22 -4.77 12.42
CA VAL A 138 3.27 -5.84 12.08
C VAL A 138 3.83 -7.21 12.46
N GLU A 139 5.11 -7.48 12.17
CA GLU A 139 5.75 -8.75 12.49
C GLU A 139 5.78 -9.00 14.01
N ILE A 140 6.13 -7.99 14.81
CA ILE A 140 6.11 -8.09 16.26
C ILE A 140 4.67 -8.31 16.77
N ASP A 141 3.67 -7.62 16.22
CA ASP A 141 2.28 -7.81 16.65
C ASP A 141 1.76 -9.22 16.30
N GLN A 142 2.16 -9.75 15.13
CA GLN A 142 1.87 -11.13 14.75
C GLN A 142 2.44 -12.15 15.74
N GLN A 143 3.63 -11.89 16.29
CA GLN A 143 4.23 -12.72 17.34
C GLN A 143 3.52 -12.58 18.70
N ARG A 144 2.90 -11.41 18.99
CA ARG A 144 2.14 -11.17 20.23
C ARG A 144 0.77 -11.83 20.23
N LEU A 145 0.13 -11.94 19.07
CA LEU A 145 -1.24 -12.43 18.92
C LEU A 145 -1.52 -13.79 19.60
N PRO A 146 -0.69 -14.84 19.46
CA PRO A 146 -0.96 -16.13 20.11
C PRO A 146 -1.00 -16.05 21.65
N ALA A 147 -0.14 -15.21 22.24
CA ALA A 147 -0.13 -14.99 23.68
C ALA A 147 -1.39 -14.21 24.13
N ARG A 148 -1.75 -13.14 23.41
CA ARG A 148 -2.95 -12.33 23.70
C ARG A 148 -4.24 -13.15 23.58
N LEU A 149 -4.35 -14.00 22.55
CA LEU A 149 -5.49 -14.90 22.38
C LEU A 149 -5.57 -15.98 23.46
N ASN A 150 -4.43 -16.49 23.93
CA ASN A 150 -4.41 -17.40 25.06
C ASN A 150 -4.87 -16.69 26.34
N ASN A 151 -4.35 -15.49 26.59
CA ASN A 151 -4.65 -14.71 27.78
C ASN A 151 -6.11 -14.22 27.84
N SER A 152 -6.74 -13.97 26.69
CA SER A 152 -8.15 -13.54 26.64
C SER A 152 -9.11 -14.60 27.15
N ARG A 153 -8.68 -15.87 27.13
CA ARG A 153 -9.41 -17.01 27.68
C ARG A 153 -9.17 -17.23 29.18
N CYS A 154 -8.21 -16.53 29.79
CA CYS A 154 -7.86 -16.70 31.20
C CYS A 154 -8.84 -15.97 32.11
N THR A 155 -10.09 -16.45 32.20
CA THR A 155 -11.14 -15.84 33.04
C THR A 155 -11.03 -16.22 34.52
N VAL A 156 -10.21 -17.23 34.87
CA VAL A 156 -10.02 -17.68 36.25
C VAL A 156 -8.63 -17.30 36.76
N LEU A 157 -8.54 -16.85 38.02
CA LEU A 157 -7.30 -16.35 38.64
C LEU A 157 -6.12 -17.34 38.57
N LYS A 158 -6.38 -18.64 38.64
CA LYS A 158 -5.34 -19.69 38.63
C LYS A 158 -4.87 -20.08 37.22
N MET A 159 -5.47 -19.53 36.16
CA MET A 159 -5.08 -19.87 34.79
C MET A 159 -3.71 -19.26 34.46
N GLY A 160 -2.89 -20.06 33.77
CA GLY A 160 -1.56 -19.64 33.33
C GLY A 160 -1.64 -18.61 32.22
N LEU A 161 -0.88 -17.53 32.35
CA LEU A 161 -0.73 -16.51 31.33
C LEU A 161 0.50 -16.81 30.46
N LYS A 162 0.44 -16.38 29.19
CA LYS A 162 1.59 -16.36 28.28
C LYS A 162 2.05 -14.92 28.10
N ALA A 163 3.35 -14.69 28.29
CA ALA A 163 3.95 -13.38 28.09
C ALA A 163 3.97 -13.02 26.59
N PRO A 164 3.31 -11.94 26.15
CA PRO A 164 3.52 -11.40 24.82
C PRO A 164 4.97 -10.94 24.65
N VAL A 165 5.50 -11.00 23.43
CA VAL A 165 6.85 -10.50 23.13
C VAL A 165 6.92 -8.98 23.33
N GLY A 166 8.01 -8.51 23.92
CA GLY A 166 8.32 -7.09 24.11
C GLY A 166 8.68 -6.39 22.79
N ASN A 167 9.15 -5.15 22.88
CA ASN A 167 9.71 -4.45 21.71
C ASN A 167 11.05 -5.04 21.27
N ASP A 168 11.76 -5.71 22.18
CA ASP A 168 13.03 -6.38 21.91
C ASP A 168 12.85 -7.77 21.26
N GLY A 169 11.61 -8.14 20.89
CA GLY A 169 11.26 -9.46 20.35
C GLY A 169 11.32 -10.60 21.39
N LYS A 170 11.64 -10.29 22.65
CA LYS A 170 11.72 -11.27 23.75
C LYS A 170 10.60 -11.06 24.76
N PRO A 171 10.05 -12.12 25.36
CA PRO A 171 9.11 -11.99 26.48
C PRO A 171 9.79 -11.33 27.69
N PRO A 172 9.10 -10.44 28.43
CA PRO A 172 9.66 -9.85 29.63
C PRO A 172 9.97 -10.92 30.71
N PRO A 173 11.15 -10.87 31.36
CA PRO A 173 11.59 -11.90 32.31
C PRO A 173 10.76 -11.94 33.59
N THR A 174 10.05 -10.85 33.92
CA THR A 174 9.26 -10.70 35.13
C THR A 174 7.76 -10.69 34.83
N PHE A 175 7.32 -11.31 33.72
CA PHE A 175 5.90 -11.43 33.41
C PHE A 175 5.21 -12.39 34.41
N PRO A 176 4.02 -12.05 34.94
CA PRO A 176 3.30 -12.89 35.88
C PRO A 176 2.89 -14.23 35.25
N ALA A 177 3.03 -15.32 36.00
CA ALA A 177 2.74 -16.67 35.50
C ALA A 177 1.24 -16.95 35.49
N THR A 178 0.47 -16.30 36.39
CA THR A 178 -0.97 -16.49 36.52
C THR A 178 -1.71 -15.15 36.53
N ARG A 179 -3.02 -15.20 36.26
CA ARG A 179 -3.87 -14.00 36.35
C ARG A 179 -3.95 -13.44 37.77
N GLY A 180 -4.03 -14.31 38.78
CA GLY A 180 -4.02 -13.89 40.17
C GLY A 180 -2.75 -13.13 40.55
N GLU A 181 -1.59 -13.59 40.06
CA GLU A 181 -0.34 -12.83 40.23
C GLU A 181 -0.40 -11.47 39.52
N PHE A 182 -0.91 -11.42 38.29
CA PHE A 182 -1.04 -10.17 37.52
C PHE A 182 -1.81 -9.08 38.28
N GLU A 183 -2.88 -9.44 38.99
CA GLU A 183 -3.69 -8.48 39.75
C GLU A 183 -3.01 -7.94 41.02
N HIS A 184 -1.98 -8.63 41.51
CA HIS A 184 -1.29 -8.31 42.77
C HIS A 184 0.18 -7.94 42.57
N ILE A 185 0.63 -7.64 41.35
CA ILE A 185 2.02 -7.19 41.15
C ILE A 185 2.22 -5.75 41.66
N THR A 186 3.45 -5.45 42.05
CA THR A 186 3.82 -4.11 42.54
C THR A 186 3.83 -3.08 41.40
N LYS A 187 3.67 -1.81 41.77
CA LYS A 187 3.78 -0.67 40.84
C LYS A 187 5.07 -0.71 40.00
N GLU A 188 6.20 -1.01 40.64
CA GLU A 188 7.52 -1.11 39.98
C GLU A 188 7.55 -2.21 38.91
N ARG A 189 6.86 -3.34 39.14
CA ARG A 189 6.74 -4.41 38.14
C ARG A 189 5.87 -3.98 36.96
N TYR A 190 4.76 -3.26 37.18
CA TYR A 190 3.99 -2.69 36.07
C TYR A 190 4.84 -1.73 35.22
N GLU A 191 5.63 -0.87 35.86
CA GLU A 191 6.53 0.05 35.14
C GLU A 191 7.60 -0.68 34.33
N THR A 192 8.15 -1.77 34.87
CA THR A 192 9.10 -2.63 34.14
C THR A 192 8.44 -3.26 32.91
N LEU A 193 7.20 -3.75 33.04
CA LEU A 193 6.43 -4.31 31.92
C LEU A 193 6.09 -3.24 30.87
N LEU A 194 5.62 -2.07 31.30
CA LEU A 194 5.33 -0.95 30.38
C LEU A 194 6.58 -0.54 29.60
N LYS A 195 7.73 -0.47 30.26
CA LYS A 195 9.01 -0.18 29.59
C LYS A 195 9.37 -1.27 28.57
N ALA A 196 9.23 -2.54 28.92
CA ALA A 196 9.52 -3.67 28.03
C ALA A 196 8.59 -3.71 26.79
N TYR A 197 7.34 -3.26 26.94
CA TYR A 197 6.37 -3.15 25.87
C TYR A 197 6.39 -1.80 25.13
N GLY A 198 7.21 -0.85 25.58
CA GLY A 198 7.24 0.53 25.07
C GLY A 198 5.92 1.27 25.18
N LEU A 199 5.13 0.95 26.21
CA LEU A 199 3.89 1.64 26.53
C LEU A 199 4.17 2.91 27.36
N PRO A 200 3.29 3.92 27.31
CA PRO A 200 3.45 5.13 28.11
C PRO A 200 3.55 4.82 29.61
N LEU A 201 4.55 5.39 30.29
CA LEU A 201 4.78 5.24 31.74
C LEU A 201 3.94 6.21 32.60
N LYS A 202 3.03 6.96 31.98
CA LYS A 202 2.21 7.99 32.64
C LYS A 202 0.98 7.35 33.28
N GLY A 203 0.49 7.98 34.36
CA GLY A 203 -0.71 7.53 35.08
C GLY A 203 -0.42 6.95 36.47
N ASP A 204 -1.51 6.72 37.21
CA ASP A 204 -1.51 6.02 38.50
C ASP A 204 -1.34 4.50 38.32
N THR A 205 -1.30 3.76 39.42
CA THR A 205 -1.08 2.31 39.39
C THR A 205 -2.19 1.59 38.63
N ASP A 206 -3.42 2.08 38.69
CA ASP A 206 -4.57 1.47 38.03
C ASP A 206 -4.55 1.71 36.52
N ALA A 207 -4.21 2.92 36.05
CA ALA A 207 -3.99 3.18 34.64
C ALA A 207 -2.84 2.32 34.07
N LYS A 208 -1.75 2.16 34.83
CA LYS A 208 -0.62 1.30 34.45
C LYS A 208 -1.01 -0.17 34.35
N ARG A 209 -1.76 -0.66 35.34
CA ARG A 209 -2.33 -2.01 35.32
C ARG A 209 -3.21 -2.23 34.11
N GLU A 210 -4.13 -1.30 33.84
CA GLU A 210 -5.05 -1.39 32.73
C GLU A 210 -4.33 -1.38 31.38
N ALA A 211 -3.33 -0.52 31.21
CA ALA A 211 -2.53 -0.48 29.98
C ALA A 211 -1.83 -1.83 29.70
N VAL A 212 -1.23 -2.46 30.73
CA VAL A 212 -0.62 -3.79 30.58
C VAL A 212 -1.67 -4.88 30.37
N ARG A 213 -2.84 -4.77 31.01
CA ARG A 213 -3.97 -5.70 30.86
C ARG A 213 -4.47 -5.73 29.42
N ILE A 214 -4.80 -4.57 28.86
CA ILE A 214 -5.27 -4.39 27.47
C ILE A 214 -4.23 -4.92 26.50
N PHE A 215 -2.97 -4.50 26.67
CA PHE A 215 -1.88 -4.92 25.79
C PHE A 215 -1.70 -6.45 25.81
N SER A 216 -1.74 -7.06 26.99
CA SER A 216 -1.53 -8.50 27.17
C SER A 216 -2.76 -9.35 26.82
N GLY A 217 -3.90 -8.72 26.52
CA GLY A 217 -5.15 -9.39 26.20
C GLY A 217 -5.80 -10.09 27.40
N ILE A 218 -5.57 -9.63 28.63
CA ILE A 218 -6.15 -10.23 29.84
C ILE A 218 -7.55 -9.64 30.06
N PRO A 219 -8.60 -10.45 30.31
CA PRO A 219 -9.94 -9.92 30.54
C PRO A 219 -10.03 -9.14 31.87
N GLN A 220 -10.94 -8.17 31.94
CA GLN A 220 -11.33 -7.53 33.20
C GLN A 220 -12.25 -8.47 34.00
N ASP A 221 -12.15 -8.44 35.33
CA ASP A 221 -13.11 -9.14 36.18
C ASP A 221 -14.44 -8.39 36.19
N GLY A 222 -15.54 -9.05 35.78
CA GLY A 222 -16.90 -8.54 35.99
C GLY A 222 -17.59 -7.84 34.81
N LEU A 223 -17.26 -8.19 33.57
CA LEU A 223 -18.09 -7.91 32.38
C LEU A 223 -18.77 -9.19 31.88
#